data_AF-A0A1F7MU21-F1
#
_entry.id   AF-A0A1F7MU21-F1
#
_cell.length_a   1.000
_cell.length_b   1.000
_cell.length_c   1.000
_cell.angle_alpha   90.00
_cell.angle_beta   90.00
_cell.angle_gamma   90.00
#
_symmetry.space_group_name_H-M   'P 1'
#
loop_
_entity.id
_entity.type
_entity.pdbx_description
1 polymer ?
#
loop_
_entity_poly.entity_id
_entity_poly.type
_entity_poly.pdbx_seq_one_letter_code
_entity_poly.pdbx_strand_id
1 'polypeptide(L)'
;MSKLETRGRILEAALEVFARKGYHRARVDDIVRASATSKGAVYHHFPNKQAVFLALVDDFAARLARGVAAAIAARQGALARVQGALMAALDTFAGNERLARLILLEAASLGPVYQAKRAEVAGRFAALIRGYLDEAVADGSIPPLDTAVATLAWLGAVNEIVIQWLHGDVPDLGASIPALTRLLLRSIGTPAAPDAPPG
;
A
#
# COMPACT_ATOMS: atom_id res chain seq x y z
N MET A 1 -19.81 -5.36 23.15
CA MET A 1 -18.83 -5.20 22.06
C MET A 1 -17.92 -6.41 22.04
N SER A 2 -17.72 -7.02 20.88
CA SER A 2 -16.76 -8.10 20.72
C SER A 2 -15.32 -7.57 20.79
N LYS A 3 -14.36 -8.46 21.10
CA LYS A 3 -12.93 -8.12 21.15
C LYS A 3 -12.41 -7.54 19.82
N LEU A 4 -13.01 -7.92 18.70
CA LEU A 4 -12.67 -7.42 17.37
C LEU A 4 -13.21 -6.00 17.12
N GLU A 5 -14.43 -5.72 17.58
CA GLU A 5 -15.03 -4.37 17.48
C GLU A 5 -14.23 -3.35 18.30
N THR A 6 -13.78 -3.72 19.51
CA THR A 6 -12.94 -2.83 20.33
C THR A 6 -11.60 -2.55 19.67
N ARG A 7 -10.95 -3.57 19.10
CA ARG A 7 -9.68 -3.38 18.37
C ARG A 7 -9.83 -2.43 17.19
N GLY A 8 -10.89 -2.58 16.39
CA GLY A 8 -11.18 -1.69 15.25
C GLY A 8 -11.35 -0.23 15.67
N ARG A 9 -12.18 0.02 16.69
CA ARG A 9 -12.39 1.39 17.23
C ARG A 9 -11.11 2.03 17.74
N ILE A 10 -10.23 1.25 18.37
CA ILE A 10 -8.93 1.77 18.83
C ILE A 10 -8.05 2.18 17.64
N LEU A 11 -8.02 1.40 16.56
CA LEU A 11 -7.23 1.71 15.37
C LEU A 11 -7.78 2.95 14.64
N GLU A 12 -9.09 3.06 14.45
CA GLU A 12 -9.72 4.25 13.86
C GLU A 12 -9.39 5.52 14.65
N ALA A 13 -9.58 5.48 15.97
CA ALA A 13 -9.23 6.57 16.86
C ALA A 13 -7.74 6.90 16.83
N ALA A 14 -6.88 5.88 16.73
CA ALA A 14 -5.44 6.08 16.63
C ALA A 14 -5.05 6.77 15.32
N LEU A 15 -5.65 6.39 14.20
CA LEU A 15 -5.44 7.06 12.92
C LEU A 15 -5.83 8.53 13.00
N GLU A 16 -7.01 8.85 13.56
CA GLU A 16 -7.43 10.25 13.74
C GLU A 16 -6.46 11.05 14.62
N VAL A 17 -6.03 10.44 15.73
CA VAL A 17 -5.08 11.07 16.66
C VAL A 17 -3.73 11.31 15.99
N PHE A 18 -3.20 10.32 15.27
CA PHE A 18 -1.93 10.44 14.56
C PHE A 18 -2.02 11.44 13.42
N ALA A 19 -3.07 11.41 12.61
CA ALA A 19 -3.26 12.36 11.50
C ALA A 19 -3.38 13.81 12.00
N ARG A 20 -3.97 14.04 13.17
CA ARG A 20 -4.12 15.39 13.73
C ARG A 20 -2.87 15.90 14.46
N LYS A 21 -2.20 15.03 15.22
CA LYS A 21 -1.09 15.44 16.11
C LYS A 21 0.29 15.12 15.56
N GLY A 22 0.37 14.29 14.52
CA GLY A 22 1.58 13.56 14.14
C GLY A 22 1.86 12.41 15.10
N TYR A 23 2.60 11.39 14.63
CA TYR A 23 2.94 10.22 15.43
C TYR A 23 3.67 10.58 16.74
N HIS A 24 4.65 11.49 16.68
CA HIS A 24 5.52 11.80 17.83
C HIS A 24 4.77 12.45 18.99
N ARG A 25 3.92 13.43 18.70
CA ARG A 25 3.19 14.19 19.72
C ARG A 25 1.97 13.45 20.27
N ALA A 26 1.44 12.48 19.53
CA ALA A 26 0.35 11.63 19.98
C ALA A 26 0.75 10.80 21.21
N ARG A 27 -0.21 10.65 22.14
CA ARG A 27 -0.09 9.80 23.33
C ARG A 27 -1.15 8.70 23.33
N VAL A 28 -0.88 7.58 23.99
CA VAL A 28 -1.88 6.51 24.16
C VAL A 28 -3.15 7.05 24.83
N ASP A 29 -3.02 7.95 25.80
CA ASP A 29 -4.19 8.58 26.44
C ASP A 29 -5.04 9.43 25.48
N ASP A 30 -4.46 9.96 24.39
CA ASP A 30 -5.25 10.62 23.34
C ASP A 30 -6.13 9.62 22.60
N ILE A 31 -5.60 8.42 22.33
CA ILE A 31 -6.29 7.31 21.66
C ILE A 31 -7.38 6.75 22.57
N VAL A 32 -7.12 6.62 23.86
CA VAL A 32 -8.12 6.21 24.86
C VAL A 32 -9.32 7.16 24.82
N ARG A 33 -9.08 8.49 24.86
CA ARG A 33 -10.15 9.49 24.79
C ARG A 33 -10.91 9.44 23.47
N ALA A 34 -10.20 9.36 22.34
CA ALA A 34 -10.82 9.34 21.01
C ALA A 34 -11.61 8.05 20.73
N SER A 35 -11.14 6.90 21.20
CA SER A 35 -11.82 5.61 21.00
C SER A 35 -13.04 5.41 21.91
N ALA A 36 -13.19 6.24 22.94
CA ALA A 36 -14.17 6.07 24.02
C ALA A 36 -14.08 4.67 24.68
N THR A 37 -12.86 4.13 24.78
CA THR A 37 -12.57 2.86 25.46
C THR A 37 -11.82 3.10 26.77
N SER A 38 -11.67 2.07 27.60
CA SER A 38 -10.85 2.19 28.82
C SER A 38 -9.36 2.08 28.49
N LYS A 39 -8.53 2.70 29.35
CA LYS A 39 -7.07 2.57 29.26
C LYS A 39 -6.63 1.10 29.30
N GLY A 40 -7.25 0.29 30.17
CA GLY A 40 -7.01 -1.15 30.25
C GLY A 40 -7.34 -1.89 28.95
N ALA A 41 -8.43 -1.53 28.26
CA ALA A 41 -8.76 -2.11 26.97
C ALA A 41 -7.70 -1.80 25.90
N VAL A 42 -7.23 -0.55 25.82
CA VAL A 42 -6.16 -0.17 24.87
C VAL A 42 -4.88 -0.96 25.15
N TYR A 43 -4.41 -1.01 26.39
CA TYR A 43 -3.19 -1.75 26.75
C TYR A 43 -3.32 -3.27 26.60
N HIS A 44 -4.54 -3.81 26.75
CA HIS A 44 -4.80 -5.23 26.48
C HIS A 44 -4.59 -5.59 25.00
N HIS A 45 -4.94 -4.68 24.09
CA HIS A 45 -4.77 -4.90 22.65
C HIS A 45 -3.41 -4.47 22.12
N PHE A 46 -2.86 -3.38 22.66
CA PHE A 46 -1.64 -2.77 22.17
C PHE A 46 -0.77 -2.32 23.35
N PRO A 47 0.39 -2.97 23.58
CA PRO A 47 1.22 -2.69 24.75
C PRO A 47 1.79 -1.27 24.75
N ASN A 48 1.90 -0.61 23.59
CA ASN A 48 2.42 0.74 23.45
C ASN A 48 1.91 1.41 22.16
N LYS A 49 2.18 2.72 22.03
CA LYS A 49 1.82 3.55 20.86
C LYS A 49 2.37 2.98 19.54
N GLN A 50 3.58 2.43 19.58
CA GLN A 50 4.23 1.86 18.41
C GLN A 50 3.50 0.61 17.91
N ALA A 51 3.04 -0.26 18.81
CA ALA A 51 2.25 -1.44 18.45
C ALA A 51 0.92 -1.06 17.79
N VAL A 52 0.27 0.01 18.25
CA VAL A 52 -0.93 0.55 17.58
C VAL A 52 -0.60 0.99 16.16
N PHE A 53 0.50 1.73 15.98
CA PHE A 53 0.93 2.22 14.68
C PHE A 53 1.31 1.09 13.71
N LEU A 54 2.09 0.10 14.16
CA LEU A 54 2.45 -1.06 13.34
C LEU A 54 1.22 -1.87 12.93
N ALA A 55 0.20 -1.95 13.79
CA ALA A 55 -1.07 -2.58 13.46
C ALA A 55 -1.88 -1.81 12.41
N LEU A 56 -1.80 -0.47 12.38
CA LEU A 56 -2.36 0.34 11.29
C LEU A 56 -1.64 0.07 9.96
N VAL A 57 -0.31 -0.03 9.99
CA VAL A 57 0.49 -0.37 8.82
C VAL A 57 0.10 -1.76 8.28
N ASP A 58 -0.08 -2.74 9.17
CA ASP A 58 -0.52 -4.08 8.79
C ASP A 58 -1.92 -4.10 8.18
N ASP A 59 -2.87 -3.39 8.78
CA ASP A 59 -4.23 -3.36 8.26
C ASP A 59 -4.28 -2.69 6.88
N PHE A 60 -3.56 -1.59 6.70
CA PHE A 60 -3.43 -0.92 5.41
C PHE A 60 -2.78 -1.82 4.35
N ALA A 61 -1.65 -2.45 4.69
CA ALA A 61 -0.97 -3.39 3.81
C ALA A 61 -1.89 -4.57 3.41
N ALA A 62 -2.65 -5.11 4.36
CA ALA A 62 -3.56 -6.21 4.09
C ALA A 62 -4.74 -5.78 3.19
N ARG A 63 -5.29 -4.57 3.36
CA ARG A 63 -6.32 -4.00 2.47
C ARG A 63 -5.78 -3.84 1.05
N LEU A 64 -4.61 -3.24 0.92
CA LEU A 64 -3.94 -3.01 -0.37
C LEU A 64 -3.66 -4.35 -1.08
N ALA A 65 -3.12 -5.36 -0.37
CA ALA A 65 -2.85 -6.68 -0.94
C ALA A 65 -4.12 -7.39 -1.40
N ARG A 66 -5.20 -7.35 -0.61
CA ARG A 66 -6.50 -7.91 -0.99
C ARG A 66 -7.09 -7.23 -2.22
N GLY A 67 -7.03 -5.89 -2.28
CA GLY A 67 -7.52 -5.11 -3.42
C GLY A 67 -6.80 -5.47 -4.71
N VAL A 68 -5.46 -5.52 -4.66
CA VAL A 68 -4.62 -5.90 -5.81
C VAL A 68 -4.91 -7.34 -6.25
N ALA A 69 -4.92 -8.30 -5.32
CA ALA A 69 -5.20 -9.70 -5.65
C ALA A 69 -6.58 -9.89 -6.28
N ALA A 70 -7.62 -9.24 -5.74
CA ALA A 70 -8.98 -9.29 -6.30
C ALA A 70 -9.03 -8.67 -7.71
N ALA A 71 -8.33 -7.56 -7.93
CA ALA A 71 -8.30 -6.88 -9.22
C ALA A 71 -7.60 -7.70 -10.32
N ILE A 72 -6.57 -8.47 -9.95
CA ILE A 72 -5.89 -9.41 -10.84
C ILE A 72 -6.81 -10.60 -11.16
N ALA A 73 -7.41 -11.21 -10.14
CA ALA A 73 -8.28 -12.38 -10.31
C ALA A 73 -9.51 -12.09 -11.17
N ALA A 74 -10.05 -10.87 -11.12
CA ALA A 74 -11.23 -10.46 -11.88
C ALA A 74 -10.96 -10.19 -13.38
N ARG A 75 -9.71 -10.29 -13.87
CA ARG A 75 -9.33 -9.87 -15.22
C ARG A 75 -8.53 -10.93 -15.98
N GLN A 76 -8.73 -10.93 -17.29
CA GLN A 76 -8.00 -11.79 -18.23
C GLN A 76 -7.03 -10.95 -19.08
N GLY A 77 -5.87 -11.52 -19.39
CA GLY A 77 -4.81 -10.86 -20.15
C GLY A 77 -3.92 -9.95 -19.30
N ALA A 78 -2.63 -9.87 -19.67
CA ALA A 78 -1.60 -9.17 -18.91
C ALA A 78 -1.90 -7.67 -18.74
N LEU A 79 -2.27 -6.99 -19.84
CA LEU A 79 -2.60 -5.55 -19.83
C LEU A 79 -3.72 -5.23 -18.83
N ALA A 80 -4.84 -5.95 -18.90
CA ALA A 80 -5.98 -5.72 -18.03
C ALA A 80 -5.64 -6.01 -16.56
N ARG A 81 -4.89 -7.09 -16.29
CA ARG A 81 -4.44 -7.43 -14.92
C ARG A 81 -3.54 -6.36 -14.32
N VAL A 82 -2.53 -5.89 -15.06
CA VAL A 82 -1.61 -4.83 -14.60
C VAL A 82 -2.37 -3.53 -14.36
N GLN A 83 -3.20 -3.10 -15.31
CA GLN A 83 -4.00 -1.89 -15.17
C GLN A 83 -4.95 -1.98 -13.97
N GLY A 84 -5.63 -3.12 -13.80
CA GLY A 84 -6.53 -3.36 -12.66
C GLY A 84 -5.80 -3.36 -11.32
N ALA A 85 -4.62 -3.98 -11.24
CA ALA A 85 -3.78 -3.98 -10.06
C ALA A 85 -3.32 -2.57 -9.68
N LEU A 86 -2.87 -1.77 -10.66
CA LEU A 86 -2.46 -0.38 -10.47
C LEU A 86 -3.63 0.49 -10.01
N MET A 87 -4.79 0.38 -10.65
CA MET A 87 -6.01 1.08 -10.21
C MET A 87 -6.35 0.75 -8.76
N ALA A 88 -6.46 -0.55 -8.42
CA ALA A 88 -6.77 -0.96 -7.06
C ALA A 88 -5.75 -0.48 -6.03
N ALA A 89 -4.46 -0.48 -6.40
CA ALA A 89 -3.41 0.01 -5.53
C ALA A 89 -3.53 1.53 -5.29
N LEU A 90 -3.59 2.31 -6.36
CA LEU A 90 -3.65 3.78 -6.28
C LEU A 90 -4.97 4.27 -5.66
N ASP A 91 -6.10 3.63 -5.96
CA ASP A 91 -7.39 3.93 -5.32
C ASP A 91 -7.33 3.67 -3.80
N THR A 92 -6.63 2.61 -3.38
CA THR A 92 -6.43 2.33 -1.95
C THR A 92 -5.61 3.42 -1.29
N PHE A 93 -4.56 3.93 -1.95
CA PHE A 93 -3.78 5.06 -1.43
C PHE A 93 -4.61 6.35 -1.39
N ALA A 94 -5.31 6.69 -2.48
CA ALA A 94 -6.16 7.87 -2.59
C ALA A 94 -7.26 7.88 -1.52
N GLY A 95 -7.97 6.77 -1.35
CA GLY A 95 -9.03 6.63 -0.33
C GLY A 95 -8.51 6.62 1.11
N ASN A 96 -7.19 6.54 1.33
CA ASN A 96 -6.57 6.51 2.65
C ASN A 96 -5.40 7.52 2.75
N GLU A 97 -5.49 8.67 2.07
CA GLU A 97 -4.39 9.65 1.96
C GLU A 97 -3.72 9.95 3.31
N ARG A 98 -4.51 10.26 4.36
CA ARG A 98 -3.98 10.61 5.69
C ARG A 98 -3.14 9.48 6.29
N LEU A 99 -3.59 8.23 6.12
CA LEU A 99 -2.86 7.06 6.60
C LEU A 99 -1.62 6.82 5.74
N ALA A 100 -1.73 6.96 4.41
CA ALA A 100 -0.60 6.86 3.50
C ALA A 100 0.49 7.89 3.82
N ARG A 101 0.13 9.15 4.05
CA ARG A 101 1.02 10.24 4.49
C ARG A 101 1.72 9.90 5.79
N LEU A 102 0.95 9.48 6.80
CA LEU A 102 1.48 9.12 8.11
C LEU A 102 2.51 7.98 7.99
N ILE A 103 2.20 6.94 7.22
CA ILE A 103 3.08 5.79 7.02
C ILE A 103 4.31 6.23 6.22
N LEU A 104 4.12 6.74 5.01
CA LEU A 104 5.19 6.92 4.03
C LEU A 104 6.11 8.11 4.32
N LEU A 105 5.58 9.20 4.90
CA LEU A 105 6.34 10.44 5.09
C LEU A 105 6.70 10.70 6.56
N GLU A 106 5.73 10.59 7.48
CA GLU A 106 5.94 11.04 8.86
C GLU A 106 6.64 9.99 9.73
N ALA A 107 6.31 8.71 9.53
CA ALA A 107 6.82 7.61 10.34
C ALA A 107 8.24 7.17 9.98
N ALA A 108 8.85 7.70 8.93
CA ALA A 108 10.25 7.43 8.57
C ALA A 108 11.23 7.68 9.75
N SER A 109 10.88 8.65 10.60
CA SER A 109 11.60 9.01 11.82
C SER A 109 11.55 7.97 12.96
N LEU A 110 10.80 6.87 12.81
CA LEU A 110 10.75 5.77 13.78
C LEU A 110 11.96 4.80 13.72
N GLY A 111 12.87 5.02 12.78
CA GLY A 111 14.13 4.29 12.73
C GLY A 111 13.97 2.80 12.43
N PRO A 112 14.80 1.92 13.02
CA PRO A 112 14.94 0.53 12.58
C PRO A 112 13.65 -0.29 12.59
N VAL A 113 12.75 -0.07 13.56
CA VAL A 113 11.53 -0.88 13.65
C VAL A 113 10.55 -0.55 12.51
N TYR A 114 10.44 0.73 12.15
CA TYR A 114 9.64 1.11 10.99
C TYR A 114 10.26 0.61 9.69
N GLN A 115 11.59 0.69 9.54
CA GLN A 115 12.28 0.13 8.38
C GLN A 115 12.07 -1.38 8.25
N ALA A 116 12.16 -2.13 9.34
CA ALA A 116 11.86 -3.55 9.36
C ALA A 116 10.41 -3.82 8.95
N LYS A 117 9.46 -3.03 9.45
CA LYS A 117 8.04 -3.17 9.07
C LYS A 117 7.79 -2.87 7.60
N ARG A 118 8.42 -1.82 7.07
CA ARG A 118 8.38 -1.45 5.66
C ARG A 118 8.95 -2.56 4.78
N ALA A 119 10.09 -3.12 5.16
CA ALA A 119 10.70 -4.23 4.44
C ALA A 119 9.82 -5.49 4.48
N GLU A 120 9.23 -5.80 5.63
CA GLU A 120 8.30 -6.91 5.79
C GLU A 120 7.08 -6.75 4.86
N VAL A 121 6.43 -5.59 4.88
CA VAL A 121 5.27 -5.29 4.03
C VAL A 121 5.65 -5.32 2.55
N ALA A 122 6.75 -4.66 2.17
CA ALA A 122 7.24 -4.66 0.80
C ALA A 122 7.56 -6.08 0.32
N GLY A 123 8.14 -6.93 1.18
CA GLY A 123 8.40 -8.33 0.88
C GLY A 123 7.13 -9.14 0.60
N ARG A 124 6.05 -8.91 1.36
CA ARG A 124 4.75 -9.56 1.10
C ARG A 124 4.16 -9.14 -0.25
N PHE A 125 4.23 -7.85 -0.60
CA PHE A 125 3.81 -7.36 -1.92
C PHE A 125 4.68 -7.90 -3.04
N ALA A 126 5.99 -7.95 -2.82
CA ALA A 126 6.92 -8.49 -3.79
C ALA A 126 6.64 -9.97 -4.07
N ALA A 127 6.40 -10.78 -3.03
CA ALA A 127 6.04 -12.18 -3.21
C ALA A 127 4.76 -12.37 -4.04
N LEU A 128 3.73 -11.54 -3.81
CA LEU A 128 2.48 -11.58 -4.58
C LEU A 128 2.71 -11.27 -6.06
N ILE A 129 3.39 -10.16 -6.37
CA ILE A 129 3.64 -9.73 -7.75
C ILE A 129 4.56 -10.71 -8.46
N ARG A 130 5.63 -11.15 -7.78
CA ARG A 130 6.59 -12.10 -8.33
C ARG A 130 5.93 -13.42 -8.70
N GLY A 131 5.01 -13.93 -7.86
CA GLY A 131 4.25 -15.15 -8.18
C GLY A 131 3.53 -15.06 -9.53
N TYR A 132 2.85 -13.94 -9.80
CA TYR A 132 2.19 -13.73 -11.10
C TYR A 132 3.17 -13.59 -12.27
N LEU A 133 4.33 -12.95 -12.06
CA LEU A 133 5.37 -12.86 -13.08
C LEU A 133 6.02 -14.22 -13.35
N ASP A 134 6.31 -15.00 -12.31
CA ASP A 134 6.87 -16.35 -12.39
C ASP A 134 5.93 -17.27 -13.19
N GLU A 135 4.62 -17.22 -12.91
CA GLU A 135 3.60 -17.95 -13.67
C GLU A 135 3.56 -17.54 -15.15
N ALA A 136 3.59 -16.24 -15.44
CA ALA A 136 3.54 -15.72 -16.81
C ALA A 136 4.81 -16.04 -17.61
N VAL A 137 5.97 -16.16 -16.96
CA VAL A 137 7.19 -16.67 -17.60
C VAL A 137 7.07 -18.17 -17.87
N ALA A 138 6.56 -18.93 -16.91
CA ALA A 138 6.44 -20.38 -17.00
C ALA A 138 5.45 -20.83 -18.09
N ASP A 139 4.34 -20.10 -18.28
CA ASP A 139 3.34 -20.40 -19.32
C ASP A 139 3.66 -19.75 -20.69
N GLY A 140 4.73 -18.96 -20.78
CA GLY A 140 5.17 -18.29 -22.01
C GLY A 140 4.38 -17.04 -22.39
N SER A 141 3.50 -16.54 -21.52
CA SER A 141 2.77 -15.27 -21.72
C SER A 141 3.69 -14.06 -21.80
N ILE A 142 4.85 -14.10 -21.12
CA ILE A 142 5.91 -13.10 -21.21
C ILE A 142 7.27 -13.75 -21.45
N PRO A 143 8.23 -13.07 -22.10
CA PRO A 143 9.59 -13.58 -22.28
C PRO A 143 10.30 -13.85 -20.94
N PRO A 144 11.30 -14.76 -20.92
CA PRO A 144 12.12 -14.97 -19.73
C PRO A 144 12.78 -13.67 -19.24
N LEU A 145 12.63 -13.38 -17.95
CA LEU A 145 13.28 -12.25 -17.28
C LEU A 145 13.55 -12.57 -15.80
N ASP A 146 14.34 -11.72 -15.14
CA ASP A 146 14.48 -11.74 -13.69
C ASP A 146 13.24 -11.11 -13.03
N THR A 147 12.30 -11.97 -12.63
CA THR A 147 11.03 -11.57 -12.02
C THR A 147 11.22 -10.92 -10.65
N ALA A 148 12.31 -11.22 -9.94
CA ALA A 148 12.62 -10.60 -8.65
C ALA A 148 13.03 -9.14 -8.85
N VAL A 149 13.92 -8.87 -9.80
CA VAL A 149 14.35 -7.50 -10.15
C VAL A 149 13.18 -6.69 -10.71
N ALA A 150 12.40 -7.26 -11.64
CA ALA A 150 11.22 -6.58 -12.19
C ALA A 150 10.22 -6.18 -11.10
N THR A 151 9.94 -7.10 -10.17
CA THR A 151 9.05 -6.83 -9.04
C THR A 151 9.54 -5.68 -8.17
N LEU A 152 10.82 -5.65 -7.81
CA LEU A 152 11.39 -4.57 -7.00
C LEU A 152 11.32 -3.22 -7.74
N ALA A 153 11.60 -3.21 -9.04
CA ALA A 153 11.50 -2.01 -9.87
C ALA A 153 10.05 -1.50 -9.94
N TRP A 154 9.07 -2.39 -10.12
CA TRP A 154 7.64 -2.05 -10.15
C TRP A 154 7.18 -1.45 -8.82
N LEU A 155 7.55 -2.06 -7.70
CA LEU A 155 7.23 -1.54 -6.37
C LEU A 155 7.87 -0.17 -6.13
N GLY A 156 9.12 0.02 -6.55
CA GLY A 156 9.82 1.30 -6.47
C GLY A 156 9.11 2.40 -7.27
N ALA A 157 8.77 2.11 -8.53
CA ALA A 157 8.08 3.07 -9.41
C ALA A 157 6.71 3.48 -8.84
N VAL A 158 5.89 2.53 -8.38
CA VAL A 158 4.59 2.83 -7.76
C VAL A 158 4.76 3.63 -6.47
N ASN A 159 5.68 3.22 -5.59
CA ASN A 159 5.94 3.89 -4.32
C ASN A 159 6.39 5.34 -4.54
N GLU A 160 7.24 5.60 -5.54
CA GLU A 160 7.70 6.94 -5.85
C GLU A 160 6.56 7.83 -6.34
N ILE A 161 5.71 7.36 -7.25
CA ILE A 161 4.52 8.12 -7.70
C ILE A 161 3.61 8.47 -6.52
N VAL A 162 3.40 7.54 -5.59
CA VAL A 162 2.59 7.79 -4.38
C VAL A 162 3.27 8.82 -3.47
N ILE A 163 4.59 8.77 -3.29
CA ILE A 163 5.33 9.75 -2.49
C ILE A 163 5.20 11.16 -3.11
N GLN A 164 5.42 11.28 -4.42
CA GLN A 164 5.31 12.56 -5.13
C GLN A 164 3.88 13.12 -5.07
N TRP A 165 2.87 12.26 -5.14
CA TRP A 165 1.48 12.68 -4.93
C TRP A 165 1.23 13.19 -3.51
N LEU A 166 1.76 12.51 -2.50
CA LEU A 166 1.65 12.98 -1.11
C LEU A 166 2.38 14.31 -0.88
N HIS A 167 3.46 14.59 -1.62
CA HIS A 167 4.12 15.90 -1.59
C HIS A 167 3.35 16.98 -2.36
N GLY A 168 2.44 16.60 -3.26
CA GLY A 168 1.66 17.50 -4.11
C GLY A 168 2.28 17.74 -5.49
N ASP A 169 3.41 17.11 -5.80
CA ASP A 169 4.10 17.23 -7.09
C ASP A 169 3.40 16.43 -8.20
N VAL A 170 2.66 15.38 -7.82
CA VAL A 170 1.69 14.69 -8.69
C VAL A 170 0.29 15.02 -8.18
N PRO A 171 -0.50 15.86 -8.87
CA PRO A 171 -1.80 16.29 -8.36
C PRO A 171 -2.88 15.21 -8.45
N ASP A 172 -2.75 14.27 -9.40
CA ASP A 172 -3.70 13.18 -9.61
C ASP A 172 -2.99 11.83 -9.82
N LEU A 173 -3.20 10.91 -8.89
CA LEU A 173 -2.70 9.52 -9.00
C LEU A 173 -3.34 8.78 -10.18
N GLY A 174 -4.62 9.03 -10.45
CA GLY A 174 -5.37 8.36 -11.51
C GLY A 174 -4.77 8.65 -12.90
N ALA A 175 -4.38 9.90 -13.14
CA ALA A 175 -3.70 10.32 -14.36
C ALA A 175 -2.38 9.58 -14.62
N SER A 176 -1.72 9.05 -13.59
CA SER A 176 -0.46 8.29 -13.73
C SER A 176 -0.68 6.86 -14.23
N ILE A 177 -1.89 6.30 -14.11
CA ILE A 177 -2.17 4.88 -14.39
C ILE A 177 -1.86 4.49 -15.84
N PRO A 178 -2.30 5.22 -16.89
CA PRO A 178 -2.04 4.79 -18.26
C PRO A 178 -0.54 4.76 -18.60
N ALA A 179 0.21 5.79 -18.18
CA ALA A 179 1.64 5.89 -18.42
C ALA A 179 2.42 4.80 -17.66
N LEU A 180 2.09 4.60 -16.39
CA LEU A 180 2.72 3.57 -15.56
C LEU A 180 2.41 2.17 -16.09
N THR A 181 1.16 1.89 -16.46
CA THR A 181 0.74 0.61 -17.07
C THR A 181 1.59 0.29 -18.31
N ARG A 182 1.74 1.25 -19.23
CA ARG A 182 2.55 1.06 -20.44
C ARG A 182 4.03 0.80 -20.10
N LEU A 183 4.59 1.55 -19.16
CA LEU A 183 5.99 1.38 -18.75
C LEU A 183 6.22 -0.01 -18.14
N LEU A 184 5.36 -0.43 -17.22
CA LEU A 184 5.47 -1.73 -16.56
C LEU A 184 5.32 -2.87 -17.57
N LEU A 185 4.36 -2.81 -18.49
CA LEU A 185 4.19 -3.85 -19.51
C LEU A 185 5.37 -3.94 -20.49
N ARG A 186 5.91 -2.80 -20.92
CA ARG A 186 7.12 -2.78 -21.77
C ARG A 186 8.32 -3.39 -21.04
N SER A 187 8.44 -3.16 -19.73
CA SER A 187 9.56 -3.71 -18.93
C SER A 187 9.56 -5.25 -18.86
N ILE A 188 8.42 -5.91 -19.11
CA ILE A 188 8.28 -7.37 -19.13
C ILE A 188 8.09 -7.91 -20.55
N GLY A 189 8.50 -7.15 -21.58
CA GLY A 189 8.49 -7.62 -22.96
C GLY A 189 7.09 -7.73 -23.58
N THR A 190 6.05 -7.16 -22.96
CA THR A 190 4.73 -7.06 -23.60
C THR A 190 4.73 -5.85 -24.53
N PRO A 191 4.45 -6.01 -25.84
CA PRO A 191 4.31 -4.86 -26.72
C PRO A 191 3.15 -4.00 -26.23
N ALA A 192 3.44 -2.75 -25.84
CA ALA A 192 2.39 -1.78 -25.58
C ALA A 192 1.61 -1.59 -26.89
N ALA A 193 0.28 -1.64 -26.83
CA ALA A 193 -0.54 -1.23 -27.97
C ALA A 193 -0.08 0.16 -28.46
N PRO A 194 0.01 0.39 -29.78
CA PRO A 194 0.42 1.70 -30.31
C PRO A 194 -0.48 2.78 -29.72
N ASP A 195 0.11 3.93 -29.38
CA ASP A 195 -0.65 5.09 -28.92
C ASP A 195 -1.71 5.40 -29.99
N ALA A 196 -2.99 5.45 -29.58
CA ALA A 196 -4.03 5.97 -30.47
C ALA A 196 -3.61 7.39 -30.87
N PRO A 197 -3.61 7.73 -32.17
CA PRO A 197 -3.19 9.05 -32.59
C PRO A 197 -4.07 10.10 -31.90
N PRO A 198 -3.50 11.25 -31.51
CA PRO A 198 -4.31 12.36 -31.04
C PRO A 198 -5.31 12.71 -32.15
N GLY A 199 -6.59 12.57 -31.84
CA GLY A 199 -7.68 13.02 -32.70
C GLY A 199 -7.79 14.53 -32.75
#